data_AF-A0A936PSR5-F1
#
_entry.id   AF-A0A936PSR5-F1
#
_cell.length_a   1.000
_cell.length_b   1.000
_cell.length_c   1.000
_cell.angle_alpha   90.00
_cell.angle_beta   90.00
_cell.angle_gamma   90.00
#
_symmetry.space_group_name_H-M   'P 1'
#
loop_
_entity.id
_entity.type
_entity.pdbx_description
1 polymer ?
#
loop_
_entity_poly.entity_id
_entity_poly.type
_entity_poly.pdbx_seq_one_letter_code
_entity_poly.pdbx_strand_id
1 'polypeptide(L)'
;MSTTLVLLSSLPLLALSACDLGAASTVTYDDSGLDSEDKPDDSGGGGDSGGGDDSGGGDSGGDDTSAPEDGDGDGFTEAEGDCDDGDAGVHPDVPDTCDGVDQDCDEALDEDAASDDPYEPNDTSPTALGALEDTPEHQLVGFLHNDQDTDRFSFSVVDEWWDSFKVEVSLSNIPADGTYRLTLNRLSSVGDAPLGELDQVFGSGSLSLTLADATGDEDGGEYEIVVEAIAGADCGQGYLLVVQKP
;
A
#
# COMPACT_ATOMS: atom_id res chain seq x y z
N MET A 1 48.34 38.22 -7.51
CA MET A 1 48.72 36.81 -7.30
C MET A 1 48.85 36.62 -5.79
N SER A 2 47.80 36.15 -5.13
CA SER A 2 47.84 35.82 -3.71
C SER A 2 46.97 34.59 -3.51
N THR A 3 47.63 33.43 -3.47
CA THR A 3 47.01 32.12 -3.34
C THR A 3 46.74 31.88 -1.86
N THR A 4 45.47 31.94 -1.46
CA THR A 4 45.06 31.60 -0.10
C THR A 4 44.78 30.10 -0.05
N LEU A 5 45.66 29.38 0.65
CA LEU A 5 45.58 27.95 0.90
C LEU A 5 44.59 27.71 2.05
N VAL A 6 43.43 27.11 1.76
CA VAL A 6 42.47 26.68 2.79
C VAL A 6 42.84 25.27 3.23
N LEU A 7 43.20 25.12 4.51
CA LEU A 7 43.45 23.86 5.18
C LEU A 7 42.14 23.08 5.33
N LEU A 8 42.04 21.90 4.72
CA LEU A 8 40.97 20.94 5.03
C LEU A 8 41.23 20.35 6.41
N SER A 9 40.34 20.66 7.37
CA SER A 9 40.25 19.96 8.64
C SER A 9 39.67 18.57 8.41
N SER A 10 40.46 17.55 8.74
CA SER A 10 40.06 16.14 8.80
C SER A 10 38.90 15.93 9.79
N LEU A 11 37.73 15.54 9.29
CA LEU A 11 36.67 15.00 10.14
C LEU A 11 36.99 13.55 10.54
N PRO A 12 36.72 13.15 11.80
CA PRO A 12 36.97 11.80 12.26
C PRO A 12 35.99 10.81 11.65
N LEU A 13 36.55 9.68 11.19
CA LEU A 13 35.87 8.49 10.73
C LEU A 13 35.04 7.90 11.89
N LEU A 14 33.73 8.13 11.89
CA LEU A 14 32.80 7.46 12.80
C LEU A 14 32.63 6.02 12.32
N ALA A 15 33.11 5.09 13.14
CA ALA A 15 32.94 3.66 12.94
C ALA A 15 31.45 3.31 12.97
N LEU A 16 30.92 2.78 11.86
CA LEU A 16 29.68 2.02 11.85
C LEU A 16 29.89 0.81 12.77
N SER A 17 29.23 0.84 13.92
CA SER A 17 29.00 -0.37 14.70
C SER A 17 28.08 -1.25 13.87
N ALA A 18 28.56 -2.43 13.51
CA ALA A 18 27.75 -3.48 12.91
C ALA A 18 26.51 -3.70 13.79
N CYS A 19 25.32 -3.52 13.23
CA CYS A 19 24.11 -4.06 13.82
C CYS A 19 24.18 -5.58 13.63
N ASP A 20 24.10 -6.27 14.75
CA ASP A 20 24.09 -7.73 14.86
C ASP A 20 22.90 -8.25 14.05
N LEU A 21 23.17 -8.96 12.96
CA LEU A 21 22.16 -9.77 12.25
C LEU A 21 21.78 -10.94 13.17
N GLY A 22 20.90 -10.65 14.11
CA GLY A 22 20.17 -11.63 14.90
C GLY A 22 19.20 -12.38 14.00
N ALA A 23 19.63 -13.56 13.56
CA ALA A 23 18.84 -14.72 13.14
C ALA A 23 17.64 -14.45 12.19
N ALA A 24 17.87 -14.71 10.91
CA ALA A 24 16.82 -15.21 10.02
C ALA A 24 16.28 -16.52 10.63
N SER A 25 15.10 -16.44 11.25
CA SER A 25 14.35 -17.61 11.66
C SER A 25 13.70 -18.16 10.40
N THR A 26 14.31 -19.17 9.80
CA THR A 26 13.69 -19.99 8.77
C THR A 26 12.46 -20.63 9.37
N VAL A 27 11.26 -20.25 8.92
CA VAL A 27 10.05 -21.03 9.19
C VAL A 27 10.16 -22.29 8.35
N THR A 28 10.67 -23.35 8.96
CA THR A 28 10.48 -24.71 8.46
C THR A 28 9.10 -25.16 8.89
N TYR A 29 8.20 -25.35 7.93
CA TYR A 29 6.97 -26.11 8.18
C TYR A 29 7.38 -27.56 8.45
N ASP A 30 7.37 -27.93 9.73
CA ASP A 30 7.57 -29.29 10.22
C ASP A 30 6.23 -30.03 10.09
N ASP A 31 6.07 -30.72 8.96
CA ASP A 31 5.02 -31.72 8.77
C ASP A 31 5.44 -33.01 9.49
N SER A 32 5.37 -33.01 10.83
CA SER A 32 5.41 -34.25 11.61
C SER A 32 4.75 -34.13 12.98
N GLY A 33 3.46 -34.50 13.02
CA GLY A 33 2.88 -35.18 14.19
C GLY A 33 2.06 -34.34 15.16
N LEU A 34 0.76 -34.22 14.89
CA LEU A 34 -0.25 -34.24 15.95
C LEU A 34 -1.09 -35.52 15.79
N ASP A 35 -0.65 -36.52 16.54
CA ASP A 35 -1.41 -37.67 16.99
C ASP A 35 -2.61 -37.19 17.82
N SER A 36 -3.83 -37.43 17.31
CA SER A 36 -5.09 -37.37 18.07
C SER A 36 -6.18 -38.18 17.35
N GLU A 37 -5.83 -39.38 16.88
CA GLU A 37 -6.82 -40.41 16.55
C GLU A 37 -6.80 -41.51 17.64
N ASP A 38 -7.17 -41.14 18.87
CA ASP A 38 -7.61 -42.09 19.89
C ASP A 38 -9.10 -41.85 20.17
N LYS A 39 -9.95 -42.37 19.28
CA LYS A 39 -11.34 -42.67 19.64
C LYS A 39 -11.37 -44.12 20.13
N PRO A 40 -11.81 -44.38 21.37
CA PRO A 40 -11.89 -45.74 21.90
C PRO A 40 -12.95 -46.56 21.17
N ASP A 41 -12.59 -47.79 20.80
CA ASP A 41 -13.48 -48.81 20.26
C ASP A 41 -14.27 -49.47 21.41
N ASP A 42 -15.40 -48.87 21.81
CA ASP A 42 -16.31 -49.56 22.73
C ASP A 42 -17.08 -50.65 21.98
N SER A 43 -16.52 -51.85 22.05
CA SER A 43 -17.10 -53.11 21.62
C SER A 43 -18.29 -53.52 22.51
N GLY A 44 -19.46 -52.93 22.27
CA GLY A 44 -20.72 -53.35 22.88
C GLY A 44 -21.53 -54.30 21.99
N GLY A 45 -21.45 -55.61 22.23
CA GLY A 45 -22.34 -56.60 21.62
C GLY A 45 -23.69 -56.73 22.34
N GLY A 46 -24.75 -57.03 21.60
CA GLY A 46 -26.02 -57.56 22.15
C GLY A 46 -27.26 -56.97 21.48
N GLY A 47 -27.93 -57.77 20.64
CA GLY A 47 -29.10 -57.34 19.88
C GLY A 47 -30.39 -57.20 20.69
N ASP A 48 -31.38 -56.57 20.06
CA ASP A 48 -32.79 -56.87 20.27
C ASP A 48 -33.58 -56.56 18.99
N SER A 49 -34.52 -57.44 18.70
CA SER A 49 -35.39 -57.37 17.53
C SER A 49 -36.67 -56.67 17.93
N GLY A 50 -37.05 -55.60 17.23
CA GLY A 50 -38.33 -54.92 17.44
C GLY A 50 -38.76 -54.19 16.19
N GLY A 51 -39.69 -54.80 15.44
CA GLY A 51 -40.40 -54.14 14.35
C GLY A 51 -41.34 -53.05 14.88
N GLY A 52 -41.60 -52.08 14.01
CA GLY A 52 -42.48 -50.94 14.26
C GLY A 52 -42.55 -50.07 13.00
N ASP A 53 -43.29 -50.58 12.03
CA ASP A 53 -43.91 -49.83 10.95
C ASP A 53 -44.76 -48.69 11.53
N ASP A 54 -44.34 -47.44 11.37
CA ASP A 54 -45.22 -46.29 11.48
C ASP A 54 -44.80 -45.18 10.52
N SER A 55 -45.70 -44.93 9.57
CA SER A 55 -45.64 -43.84 8.61
C SER A 55 -45.93 -42.53 9.33
N GLY A 56 -44.97 -41.60 9.32
CA GLY A 56 -45.13 -40.27 9.86
C GLY A 56 -44.28 -39.30 9.08
N GLY A 57 -44.90 -38.62 8.11
CA GLY A 57 -44.26 -37.62 7.27
C GLY A 57 -43.70 -36.46 8.08
N GLY A 58 -42.62 -35.92 7.55
CA GLY A 58 -41.88 -34.78 8.08
C GLY A 58 -40.60 -34.63 7.28
N ASP A 59 -40.76 -34.56 5.96
CA ASP A 59 -39.74 -34.08 5.04
C ASP A 59 -39.44 -32.62 5.41
N SER A 60 -38.57 -32.44 6.40
CA SER A 60 -37.81 -31.22 6.53
C SER A 60 -36.64 -31.43 5.61
N GLY A 61 -36.87 -31.23 4.32
CA GLY A 61 -35.79 -31.00 3.38
C GLY A 61 -34.97 -29.87 3.97
N GLY A 62 -33.83 -30.24 4.56
CA GLY A 62 -32.72 -29.34 4.76
C GLY A 62 -32.27 -28.95 3.37
N ASP A 63 -32.95 -27.96 2.84
CA ASP A 63 -32.44 -27.14 1.77
C ASP A 63 -31.26 -26.40 2.42
N ASP A 64 -30.09 -27.04 2.39
CA ASP A 64 -28.75 -26.45 2.61
C ASP A 64 -28.44 -25.43 1.51
N THR A 65 -29.44 -24.62 1.15
CA THR A 65 -29.25 -23.31 0.55
C THR A 65 -29.49 -22.33 1.68
N SER A 66 -28.48 -22.17 2.53
CA SER A 66 -28.33 -20.95 3.31
C SER A 66 -28.36 -19.81 2.29
N ALA A 67 -29.52 -19.19 2.12
CA ALA A 67 -29.57 -17.89 1.49
C ALA A 67 -28.59 -17.01 2.26
N PRO A 68 -27.84 -16.14 1.58
CA PRO A 68 -27.02 -15.17 2.28
C PRO A 68 -27.93 -14.44 3.27
N GLU A 69 -27.60 -14.55 4.56
CA GLU A 69 -28.37 -13.99 5.67
C GLU A 69 -27.69 -12.67 5.99
N ASP A 70 -28.46 -11.58 5.97
CA ASP A 70 -28.04 -10.23 6.36
C ASP A 70 -27.75 -10.25 7.88
N GLY A 71 -26.47 -10.32 8.22
CA GLY A 71 -25.98 -10.60 9.57
C GLY A 71 -26.09 -9.43 10.54
N ASP A 72 -26.14 -8.20 10.03
CA ASP A 72 -26.17 -6.96 10.83
C ASP A 72 -27.44 -6.11 10.65
N GLY A 73 -28.24 -6.41 9.64
CA GLY A 73 -29.54 -5.80 9.36
C GLY A 73 -29.49 -4.49 8.58
N ASP A 74 -28.42 -4.20 7.85
CA ASP A 74 -28.30 -3.00 7.01
C ASP A 74 -29.02 -3.10 5.66
N GLY A 75 -29.41 -4.32 5.26
CA GLY A 75 -30.12 -4.63 4.03
C GLY A 75 -29.24 -5.06 2.86
N PHE A 76 -27.95 -5.27 3.08
CA PHE A 76 -27.02 -5.95 2.20
C PHE A 76 -26.66 -7.32 2.81
N THR A 77 -26.00 -8.12 1.99
CA THR A 77 -25.49 -9.42 2.40
C THR A 77 -24.13 -9.63 1.74
N GLU A 78 -23.32 -10.57 2.24
CA GLU A 78 -22.04 -10.92 1.59
C GLU A 78 -22.20 -11.19 0.07
N ALA A 79 -23.34 -11.76 -0.35
CA ALA A 79 -23.61 -12.05 -1.75
C ALA A 79 -24.00 -10.83 -2.60
N GLU A 80 -24.43 -9.75 -1.94
CA GLU A 80 -24.83 -8.48 -2.55
C GLU A 80 -23.69 -7.45 -2.58
N GLY A 81 -22.52 -7.80 -2.03
CA GLY A 81 -21.31 -6.97 -2.05
C GLY A 81 -20.89 -6.43 -0.69
N ASP A 82 -21.57 -6.82 0.39
CA ASP A 82 -21.15 -6.48 1.74
C ASP A 82 -19.83 -7.20 2.10
N CYS A 83 -18.84 -6.42 2.48
CA CYS A 83 -17.51 -6.89 2.84
C CYS A 83 -17.36 -7.21 4.34
N ASP A 84 -18.28 -6.77 5.19
CA ASP A 84 -18.38 -7.14 6.61
C ASP A 84 -19.84 -7.20 7.10
N ASP A 85 -20.51 -8.33 6.80
CA ASP A 85 -21.90 -8.67 7.17
C ASP A 85 -22.17 -8.73 8.69
N GLY A 86 -21.19 -8.35 9.51
CA GLY A 86 -21.30 -8.15 10.96
C GLY A 86 -21.33 -6.69 11.41
N ASP A 87 -21.14 -5.72 10.50
CA ASP A 87 -21.08 -4.29 10.78
C ASP A 87 -21.93 -3.46 9.79
N ALA A 88 -23.12 -3.06 10.24
CA ALA A 88 -24.08 -2.27 9.47
C ALA A 88 -23.58 -0.88 9.02
N GLY A 89 -22.33 -0.52 9.34
CA GLY A 89 -21.62 0.65 8.82
C GLY A 89 -20.67 0.36 7.67
N VAL A 90 -20.58 -0.88 7.18
CA VAL A 90 -19.68 -1.32 6.11
C VAL A 90 -20.52 -2.03 5.06
N HIS A 91 -20.90 -1.31 4.01
CA HIS A 91 -21.69 -1.85 2.89
C HIS A 91 -21.66 -0.91 1.68
N PRO A 92 -22.04 -1.38 0.47
CA PRO A 92 -21.93 -0.63 -0.80
C PRO A 92 -22.58 0.75 -0.95
N ASP A 93 -23.26 1.26 0.08
CA ASP A 93 -23.95 2.55 0.09
C ASP A 93 -23.46 3.48 1.23
N VAL A 94 -22.41 3.10 1.99
CA VAL A 94 -21.80 3.93 3.04
C VAL A 94 -20.58 4.66 2.50
N PRO A 95 -20.54 6.01 2.51
CA PRO A 95 -19.33 6.73 2.13
C PRO A 95 -18.20 6.53 3.15
N ASP A 96 -16.99 6.49 2.65
CA ASP A 96 -15.82 6.27 3.47
C ASP A 96 -15.51 7.40 4.48
N THR A 97 -14.89 7.00 5.58
CA THR A 97 -14.44 7.87 6.66
C THR A 97 -13.02 7.51 7.02
N CYS A 98 -12.17 8.53 7.17
CA CYS A 98 -10.75 8.47 7.52
C CYS A 98 -10.46 7.61 8.77
N ASP A 99 -10.44 6.30 8.59
CA ASP A 99 -10.13 5.32 9.62
C ASP A 99 -9.44 4.07 9.07
N GLY A 100 -9.24 4.01 7.74
CA GLY A 100 -8.55 2.92 7.06
C GLY A 100 -9.37 1.65 6.94
N VAL A 101 -10.70 1.75 7.03
CA VAL A 101 -11.66 0.71 6.68
C VAL A 101 -12.35 1.12 5.39
N ASP A 102 -12.49 0.17 4.46
CA ASP A 102 -13.29 0.28 3.24
C ASP A 102 -14.77 0.16 3.66
N GLN A 103 -15.49 1.29 3.76
CA GLN A 103 -16.89 1.29 4.18
C GLN A 103 -17.85 1.02 3.02
N ASP A 104 -17.48 1.37 1.79
CA ASP A 104 -18.33 1.21 0.60
C ASP A 104 -18.04 -0.09 -0.19
N CYS A 105 -17.09 -0.89 0.28
CA CYS A 105 -16.69 -2.18 -0.28
C CYS A 105 -16.27 -2.12 -1.76
N ASP A 106 -15.68 -1.01 -2.21
CA ASP A 106 -15.22 -0.84 -3.59
C ASP A 106 -13.74 -1.22 -3.83
N GLU A 107 -13.06 -1.69 -2.79
CA GLU A 107 -11.64 -2.03 -2.72
C GLU A 107 -10.68 -0.82 -2.67
N ALA A 108 -11.18 0.41 -2.59
CA ALA A 108 -10.43 1.59 -2.18
C ALA A 108 -10.61 1.83 -0.67
N LEU A 109 -9.74 2.64 -0.08
CA LEU A 109 -9.80 2.97 1.34
C LEU A 109 -9.87 4.48 1.46
N ASP A 110 -10.84 4.98 2.24
CA ASP A 110 -10.95 6.40 2.59
C ASP A 110 -11.11 7.37 1.38
N GLU A 111 -11.41 6.89 0.17
CA GLU A 111 -11.51 7.69 -1.05
C GLU A 111 -12.67 8.69 -1.02
N ASP A 112 -13.77 8.36 -0.34
CA ASP A 112 -14.88 9.26 -0.05
C ASP A 112 -14.64 10.13 1.21
N ALA A 113 -13.62 9.84 2.01
CA ALA A 113 -13.39 10.49 3.31
C ALA A 113 -12.89 11.93 3.21
N ALA A 114 -12.25 12.30 2.10
CA ALA A 114 -11.75 13.66 1.88
C ALA A 114 -12.21 14.23 0.53
N SER A 115 -13.27 15.03 0.56
CA SER A 115 -13.75 15.80 -0.61
C SER A 115 -12.76 16.86 -1.15
N ASP A 116 -11.53 16.93 -0.60
CA ASP A 116 -10.51 17.93 -0.90
C ASP A 116 -9.22 17.33 -1.53
N ASP A 117 -9.11 16.00 -1.71
CA ASP A 117 -8.02 15.40 -2.50
C ASP A 117 -8.46 15.20 -3.97
N PRO A 118 -7.89 15.95 -4.93
CA PRO A 118 -8.24 15.81 -6.35
C PRO A 118 -7.53 14.66 -7.07
N TYR A 119 -6.66 13.89 -6.38
CA TYR A 119 -5.82 12.86 -6.99
C TYR A 119 -6.31 11.43 -6.76
N GLU A 120 -7.27 11.21 -5.85
CA GLU A 120 -7.83 9.89 -5.53
C GLU A 120 -8.60 9.23 -6.71
N PRO A 121 -8.61 7.88 -6.82
CA PRO A 121 -8.01 6.86 -5.93
C PRO A 121 -6.61 6.42 -6.42
N ASN A 122 -5.64 7.31 -6.50
CA ASN A 122 -4.36 7.06 -7.19
C ASN A 122 -3.44 6.02 -6.52
N ASP A 123 -3.99 5.19 -5.63
CA ASP A 123 -3.46 3.93 -5.10
C ASP A 123 -3.13 2.90 -6.17
N THR A 124 -3.94 2.86 -7.23
CA THR A 124 -3.85 1.81 -8.26
C THR A 124 -3.24 2.30 -9.57
N SER A 125 -3.48 3.58 -9.92
CA SER A 125 -3.10 4.15 -11.20
C SER A 125 -2.42 5.50 -11.02
N PRO A 126 -1.23 5.71 -11.63
CA PRO A 126 -0.51 6.96 -11.46
C PRO A 126 -1.22 8.14 -12.15
N THR A 127 -1.33 9.25 -11.44
CA THR A 127 -1.76 10.52 -12.02
C THR A 127 -0.66 11.08 -12.93
N ALA A 128 -0.98 11.36 -14.20
CA ALA A 128 -0.03 11.89 -15.17
C ALA A 128 0.19 13.41 -15.03
N LEU A 129 1.39 13.81 -14.62
CA LEU A 129 1.80 15.21 -14.52
C LEU A 129 2.21 15.81 -15.87
N GLY A 130 2.66 14.95 -16.80
CA GLY A 130 3.14 15.34 -18.12
C GLY A 130 4.65 15.44 -18.19
N ALA A 131 5.15 16.13 -19.23
CA ALA A 131 6.58 16.25 -19.49
C ALA A 131 7.20 17.43 -18.71
N LEU A 132 8.31 17.20 -18.01
CA LEU A 132 9.05 18.27 -17.32
C LEU A 132 9.66 19.28 -18.29
N GLU A 133 9.83 18.93 -19.56
CA GLU A 133 10.26 19.89 -20.60
C GLU A 133 9.21 20.98 -20.83
N ASP A 134 7.93 20.62 -20.77
CA ASP A 134 6.82 21.55 -20.99
C ASP A 134 6.55 22.37 -19.72
N THR A 135 6.63 21.70 -18.56
CA THR A 135 6.42 22.29 -17.24
C THR A 135 7.56 21.86 -16.31
N PRO A 136 8.62 22.66 -16.16
CA PRO A 136 9.85 22.25 -15.47
C PRO A 136 9.69 22.07 -13.96
N GLU A 137 8.55 22.45 -13.41
CA GLU A 137 8.22 22.31 -11.99
C GLU A 137 6.73 22.04 -11.83
N HIS A 138 6.39 20.94 -11.16
CA HIS A 138 5.04 20.65 -10.68
C HIS A 138 5.01 20.76 -9.15
N GLN A 139 3.99 21.44 -8.62
CA GLN A 139 3.71 21.51 -7.19
C GLN A 139 2.29 21.04 -6.94
N LEU A 140 2.13 20.03 -6.09
CA LEU A 140 0.87 19.33 -5.87
C LEU A 140 0.68 19.15 -4.36
N VAL A 141 -0.54 19.29 -3.89
CA VAL A 141 -0.92 18.94 -2.52
C VAL A 141 -1.72 17.64 -2.61
N GLY A 142 -1.21 16.56 -2.03
CA GLY A 142 -1.90 15.27 -1.90
C GLY A 142 -2.06 14.92 -0.44
N PHE A 143 -2.93 13.96 -0.15
CA PHE A 143 -3.25 13.50 1.19
C PHE A 143 -2.96 12.00 1.28
N LEU A 144 -2.47 11.56 2.43
CA LEU A 144 -2.40 10.14 2.74
C LEU A 144 -3.33 9.90 3.91
N HIS A 145 -4.36 9.10 3.68
CA HIS A 145 -5.48 8.91 4.60
C HIS A 145 -5.13 7.95 5.73
N ASN A 146 -4.48 6.83 5.41
CA ASN A 146 -4.09 5.79 6.36
C ASN A 146 -2.69 5.23 6.03
N ASP A 147 -2.25 4.17 6.71
CA ASP A 147 -0.94 3.54 6.48
C ASP A 147 -0.90 2.48 5.37
N GLN A 148 -2.00 2.33 4.63
CA GLN A 148 -2.15 1.55 3.40
C GLN A 148 -2.31 2.44 2.15
N ASP A 149 -2.64 3.73 2.32
CA ASP A 149 -2.77 4.71 1.23
C ASP A 149 -1.43 4.92 0.49
N THR A 150 -1.51 4.88 -0.84
CA THR A 150 -0.39 4.94 -1.77
C THR A 150 -0.64 5.87 -2.95
N ASP A 151 -0.27 7.13 -2.81
CA ASP A 151 -0.26 8.08 -3.90
C ASP A 151 0.76 7.79 -5.02
N ARG A 152 0.28 7.61 -6.26
CA ARG A 152 1.13 7.43 -7.46
C ARG A 152 1.03 8.59 -8.43
N PHE A 153 2.19 9.03 -8.94
CA PHE A 153 2.28 10.05 -10.01
C PHE A 153 3.25 9.62 -11.09
N SER A 154 2.99 10.01 -12.34
CA SER A 154 3.89 9.76 -13.46
C SER A 154 4.27 11.05 -14.18
N PHE A 155 5.49 11.11 -14.69
CA PHE A 155 5.98 12.22 -15.49
C PHE A 155 7.03 11.74 -16.49
N SER A 156 7.26 12.53 -17.53
CA SER A 156 8.29 12.21 -18.53
C SER A 156 9.38 13.26 -18.55
N VAL A 157 10.60 12.80 -18.84
CA VAL A 157 11.78 13.65 -18.97
C VAL A 157 12.40 13.38 -20.32
N VAL A 158 12.68 14.45 -21.06
CA VAL A 158 13.56 14.36 -22.23
C VAL A 158 14.97 14.64 -21.74
N ASP A 159 15.89 13.80 -22.20
CA ASP A 159 17.32 13.98 -21.97
C ASP A 159 17.95 14.33 -23.31
N GLU A 160 18.35 15.59 -23.46
CA GLU A 160 19.07 16.03 -24.65
C GLU A 160 20.57 15.92 -24.38
N TRP A 161 21.31 15.22 -25.25
CA TRP A 161 22.76 14.99 -25.23
C TRP A 161 23.72 16.18 -24.97
N TRP A 162 23.21 17.40 -24.81
CA TRP A 162 23.96 18.62 -24.46
C TRP A 162 23.53 19.26 -23.13
N ASP A 163 22.49 18.74 -22.48
CA ASP A 163 22.02 19.19 -21.18
C ASP A 163 22.63 18.33 -20.05
N SER A 164 22.49 18.80 -18.82
CA SER A 164 22.78 17.98 -17.64
C SER A 164 21.47 17.43 -17.13
N PHE A 165 21.34 16.10 -17.12
CA PHE A 165 20.19 15.46 -16.52
C PHE A 165 20.22 15.62 -14.99
N LYS A 166 19.24 16.34 -14.46
CA LYS A 166 18.98 16.42 -13.03
C LYS A 166 17.49 16.52 -12.78
N VAL A 167 16.97 15.65 -11.93
CA VAL A 167 15.58 15.67 -11.46
C VAL A 167 15.60 15.67 -9.94
N GLU A 168 14.85 16.59 -9.35
CA GLU A 168 14.64 16.65 -7.90
C GLU A 168 13.16 16.38 -7.61
N VAL A 169 12.91 15.41 -6.73
CA VAL A 169 11.59 15.14 -6.18
C VAL A 169 11.65 15.40 -4.70
N SER A 170 10.76 16.22 -4.18
CA SER A 170 10.72 16.53 -2.76
C SER A 170 9.31 16.50 -2.22
N LEU A 171 9.21 15.98 -1.01
CA LEU A 171 7.99 15.89 -0.24
C LEU A 171 8.18 16.73 1.02
N SER A 172 7.26 17.63 1.30
CA SER A 172 7.31 18.53 2.46
C SER A 172 5.94 18.67 3.10
N ASN A 173 5.86 19.32 4.25
CA ASN A 173 4.61 19.39 5.04
C ASN A 173 4.05 18.02 5.42
N ILE A 174 4.92 17.00 5.47
CA ILE A 174 4.53 15.64 5.81
C ILE A 174 4.21 15.60 7.32
N PRO A 175 3.10 14.99 7.75
CA PRO A 175 2.78 14.83 9.16
C PRO A 175 3.94 14.17 9.94
N ALA A 176 4.18 14.63 11.16
CA ALA A 176 5.33 14.21 11.96
C ALA A 176 5.05 12.97 12.84
N ASP A 177 3.79 12.59 12.92
CA ASP A 177 3.25 11.45 13.65
C ASP A 177 3.34 10.12 12.88
N GLY A 178 3.61 10.19 11.58
CA GLY A 178 3.82 9.02 10.73
C GLY A 178 5.27 8.82 10.26
N THR A 179 5.51 7.68 9.62
CA THR A 179 6.70 7.42 8.80
C THR A 179 6.26 7.21 7.36
N TYR A 180 6.93 7.89 6.44
CA TYR A 180 6.57 7.94 5.04
C TYR A 180 7.72 7.43 4.19
N ARG A 181 7.39 6.87 3.04
CA ARG A 181 8.31 6.44 2.00
C ARG A 181 8.06 7.26 0.75
N LEU A 182 9.14 7.81 0.20
CA LEU A 182 9.14 8.43 -1.12
C LEU A 182 10.02 7.57 -2.02
N THR A 183 9.45 7.08 -3.12
CA THR A 183 10.12 6.22 -4.09
C THR A 183 10.07 6.87 -5.47
N LEU A 184 11.16 6.77 -6.24
CA LEU A 184 11.21 7.18 -7.63
C LEU A 184 11.66 6.01 -8.51
N ASN A 185 10.79 5.64 -9.44
CA ASN A 185 10.96 4.51 -10.35
C ASN A 185 11.12 5.00 -11.79
N ARG A 186 11.92 4.29 -12.59
CA ARG A 186 11.90 4.43 -14.05
C ARG A 186 11.02 3.35 -14.67
N LEU A 187 10.17 3.75 -15.60
CA LEU A 187 9.20 2.87 -16.23
C LEU A 187 9.59 2.55 -17.68
N SER A 188 9.11 1.40 -18.20
CA SER A 188 9.11 1.14 -19.65
C SER A 188 7.98 1.89 -20.37
N SER A 189 6.82 2.01 -19.71
CA SER A 189 5.69 2.85 -20.09
C SER A 189 4.81 3.13 -18.85
N VAL A 190 3.95 4.15 -18.89
CA VAL A 190 3.12 4.56 -17.75
C VAL A 190 2.19 3.41 -17.31
N GLY A 191 2.23 3.06 -16.02
CA GLY A 191 1.46 1.94 -15.43
C GLY A 191 2.11 0.56 -15.54
N ASP A 192 3.30 0.44 -16.13
CA ASP A 192 4.08 -0.81 -16.09
C ASP A 192 4.75 -1.03 -14.74
N ALA A 193 5.11 -2.30 -14.46
CA ALA A 193 6.01 -2.59 -13.36
C ALA A 193 7.35 -1.83 -13.53
N PRO A 194 7.91 -1.28 -12.45
CA PRO A 194 9.13 -0.48 -12.54
C PRO A 194 10.30 -1.30 -13.09
N LEU A 195 11.11 -0.69 -13.96
CA LEU A 195 12.35 -1.30 -14.47
C LEU A 195 13.43 -1.45 -13.38
N GLY A 196 13.18 -0.86 -12.21
CA GLY A 196 13.95 -0.91 -10.98
C GLY A 196 13.64 0.31 -10.10
N GLU A 197 13.84 0.16 -8.80
CA GLU A 197 13.82 1.26 -7.85
C GLU A 197 15.10 2.09 -8.04
N LEU A 198 14.99 3.38 -8.38
CA LEU A 198 16.16 4.22 -8.64
C LEU A 198 16.64 4.94 -7.38
N ASP A 199 15.72 5.46 -6.58
CA ASP A 199 16.03 6.18 -5.34
C ASP A 199 14.84 6.09 -4.37
N GLN A 200 15.14 5.97 -3.07
CA GLN A 200 14.13 5.83 -2.01
C GLN A 200 14.62 6.41 -0.69
N VAL A 201 13.72 7.10 0.01
CA VAL A 201 13.97 7.65 1.34
C VAL A 201 12.79 7.42 2.27
N PHE A 202 13.10 7.32 3.56
CA PHE A 202 12.12 7.13 4.63
C PHE A 202 12.26 8.22 5.70
N GLY A 203 11.14 8.65 6.28
CA GLY A 203 11.16 9.57 7.41
C GLY A 203 9.88 10.38 7.56
N SER A 204 9.99 11.54 8.20
CA SER A 204 8.87 12.45 8.44
C SER A 204 9.29 13.92 8.31
N GLY A 205 8.31 14.81 8.17
CA GLY A 205 8.51 16.25 7.96
C GLY A 205 8.90 16.63 6.53
N SER A 206 10.05 16.16 6.05
CA SER A 206 10.48 16.39 4.66
C SER A 206 11.37 15.28 4.12
N LEU A 207 11.12 14.87 2.88
CA LEU A 207 11.87 13.86 2.14
C LEU A 207 12.31 14.44 0.79
N SER A 208 13.45 14.01 0.26
CA SER A 208 13.90 14.45 -1.06
C SER A 208 14.76 13.39 -1.73
N LEU A 209 14.51 13.15 -3.01
CA LEU A 209 15.29 12.33 -3.93
C LEU A 209 15.93 13.22 -4.98
N THR A 210 17.10 12.82 -5.47
CA THR A 210 17.77 13.55 -6.56
C THR A 210 18.40 12.56 -7.52
N LEU A 211 17.87 12.52 -8.74
CA LEU A 211 18.52 11.84 -9.85
C LEU A 211 19.44 12.85 -10.54
N ALA A 212 20.69 12.48 -10.73
CA ALA A 212 21.63 13.24 -11.52
C ALA A 212 22.56 12.28 -12.26
N ASP A 213 22.81 12.57 -13.54
CA ASP A 213 23.65 11.71 -14.39
C ASP A 213 25.15 11.79 -14.00
N ALA A 214 25.85 10.71 -14.30
CA ALA A 214 27.30 10.63 -14.43
C ALA A 214 27.75 10.69 -15.91
N THR A 215 27.32 11.69 -16.67
CA THR A 215 27.71 11.95 -18.08
C THR A 215 27.59 10.76 -19.05
N GLY A 216 26.50 10.71 -19.80
CA GLY A 216 26.39 9.98 -21.06
C GLY A 216 25.47 8.75 -21.04
N ASP A 217 24.67 8.59 -20.00
CA ASP A 217 23.57 7.64 -19.97
C ASP A 217 22.31 8.28 -20.60
N GLU A 218 21.44 7.47 -21.21
CA GLU A 218 20.16 7.93 -21.76
C GLU A 218 19.10 7.85 -20.64
N ASP A 219 19.05 8.90 -19.84
CA ASP A 219 18.15 9.02 -18.68
C ASP A 219 16.80 9.63 -19.07
N GLY A 220 16.57 9.89 -20.36
CA GLY A 220 15.24 10.21 -20.86
C GLY A 220 14.26 9.05 -20.67
N GLY A 221 12.99 9.36 -20.41
CA GLY A 221 11.94 8.36 -20.29
C GLY A 221 10.78 8.74 -19.38
N GLU A 222 9.97 7.74 -19.07
CA GLU A 222 8.84 7.82 -18.14
C GLU A 222 9.30 7.43 -16.74
N TYR A 223 8.82 8.18 -15.76
CA TYR A 223 9.12 8.02 -14.35
C TYR A 223 7.83 7.94 -13.55
N GLU A 224 7.88 7.20 -12.44
CA GLU A 224 6.79 7.11 -11.47
C GLU A 224 7.31 7.48 -10.08
N ILE A 225 6.56 8.35 -9.41
CA ILE A 225 6.72 8.70 -8.00
C ILE A 225 5.68 7.90 -7.24
N VAL A 226 6.11 7.26 -6.17
CA VAL A 226 5.23 6.60 -5.22
C VAL A 226 5.45 7.22 -3.85
N VAL A 227 4.39 7.75 -3.26
CA VAL A 227 4.37 8.30 -1.91
C VAL A 227 3.50 7.38 -1.07
N GLU A 228 4.06 6.83 0.00
CA GLU A 228 3.38 5.82 0.82
C GLU A 228 3.50 6.19 2.30
N ALA A 229 2.41 6.03 3.04
CA ALA A 229 2.48 5.94 4.49
C ALA A 229 2.92 4.52 4.89
N ILE A 230 3.87 4.41 5.82
CA ILE A 230 4.38 3.12 6.33
C ILE A 230 3.83 2.82 7.72
N ALA A 231 3.60 3.86 8.50
CA ALA A 231 3.04 3.76 9.84
C ALA A 231 2.51 5.14 10.22
N GLY A 232 1.22 5.21 10.55
CA GLY A 232 0.52 6.46 10.82
C GLY A 232 0.32 7.31 9.56
N ALA A 233 -0.75 8.07 9.55
CA ALA A 233 -1.12 9.06 8.54
C ALA A 233 -2.14 10.03 9.15
N ASP A 234 -2.40 11.16 8.50
CA ASP A 234 -3.36 12.17 8.95
C ASP A 234 -4.14 12.72 7.75
N CYS A 235 -5.39 12.27 7.56
CA CYS A 235 -6.27 12.80 6.51
C CYS A 235 -6.54 14.30 6.64
N GLY A 236 -6.28 14.90 7.80
CA GLY A 236 -6.44 16.34 8.02
C GLY A 236 -5.29 17.19 7.46
N GLN A 237 -4.18 16.59 7.04
CA GLN A 237 -2.98 17.30 6.63
C GLN A 237 -2.33 16.71 5.36
N GLY A 238 -2.56 17.39 4.25
CA GLY A 238 -1.87 17.08 2.99
C GLY A 238 -0.38 17.42 3.00
N TYR A 239 0.40 16.60 2.30
CA TYR A 239 1.79 16.88 1.98
C TYR A 239 1.88 17.80 0.75
N LEU A 240 3.06 18.39 0.54
CA LEU A 240 3.40 19.11 -0.68
C LEU A 240 4.46 18.32 -1.45
N LEU A 241 4.09 17.82 -2.62
CA LEU A 241 4.98 17.20 -3.58
C LEU A 241 5.47 18.23 -4.59
N VAL A 242 6.79 18.31 -4.76
CA VAL A 242 7.44 19.13 -5.78
C VAL A 242 8.33 18.25 -6.65
N VAL A 243 8.12 18.32 -7.96
CA VAL A 243 8.91 17.61 -8.98
C VAL A 243 9.50 18.65 -9.91
N GLN A 244 10.81 18.65 -10.09
CA GLN A 244 11.48 19.66 -10.93
C GLN A 244 12.71 19.16 -11.67
N LYS A 245 12.97 19.76 -12.85
CA LYS A 245 14.22 19.64 -13.62
C LYS A 245 14.96 21.00 -13.56
N PRO A 246 15.84 21.22 -12.56
CA PRO A 246 16.46 22.52 -12.29
C PRO A 246 17.58 22.93 -13.26
#